data_AF-A0A2T1F7Z3-F1
#
_entry.id   AF-A0A2T1F7Z3-F1
#
_cell.length_a   1.000
_cell.length_b   1.000
_cell.length_c   1.000
_cell.angle_alpha   90.00
_cell.angle_beta   90.00
_cell.angle_gamma   90.00
#
_symmetry.space_group_name_H-M   'P 1'
#
loop_
_entity.id
_entity.type
_entity.pdbx_description
1 polymer ?
#
loop_
_entity_poly.entity_id
_entity_poly.type
_entity_poly.pdbx_seq_one_letter_code
_entity_poly.pdbx_strand_id
1 'polypeptide(L)' 'MTVSSTSLPKIAIEAIVQRIFAFRQITPLDRRLIKSAVLGGLDEKDHFHINRVCQGIQNGLILVVE' A
#
# COMPACT_ATOMS: atom_id res chain seq x y z
N MET A 1 27.08 -21.26 -6.06
CA MET A 1 26.24 -20.67 -4.98
C MET A 1 25.17 -19.83 -5.65
N THR A 2 23.99 -20.39 -5.86
CA THR A 2 22.84 -19.65 -6.41
C THR A 2 22.14 -18.96 -5.24
N VAL A 3 22.24 -17.63 -5.19
CA VAL A 3 21.48 -16.81 -4.26
C VAL A 3 20.00 -16.96 -4.63
N SER A 4 19.27 -17.75 -3.85
CA SER A 4 17.80 -17.75 -3.89
C SER A 4 17.36 -16.37 -3.43
N SER A 5 17.05 -15.49 -4.37
CA SER A 5 16.27 -14.29 -4.13
C SER A 5 14.91 -14.76 -3.62
N THR A 6 14.77 -14.82 -2.29
CA THR A 6 13.47 -14.99 -1.64
C THR A 6 12.58 -13.88 -2.15
N SER A 7 11.73 -14.20 -3.12
CA SER A 7 10.65 -13.33 -3.55
C SER A 7 9.74 -13.19 -2.34
N LEU A 8 9.92 -12.10 -1.58
CA LEU A 8 8.91 -11.67 -0.62
C LEU A 8 7.59 -11.71 -1.37
N PRO A 9 6.55 -12.39 -0.84
CA PRO A 9 5.25 -12.38 -1.50
C PRO A 9 4.89 -10.92 -1.72
N LYS A 10 4.78 -10.50 -2.98
CA LYS A 10 4.33 -9.16 -3.34
C LYS A 10 2.91 -9.06 -2.80
N ILE A 11 2.76 -8.50 -1.60
CA ILE A 11 1.46 -8.18 -1.04
C ILE A 11 0.80 -7.23 -2.03
N ALA A 12 -0.35 -7.63 -2.58
CA ALA A 12 -1.07 -6.81 -3.53
C ALA A 12 -1.47 -5.47 -2.89
N ILE A 13 -1.35 -4.37 -3.64
CA ILE A 13 -1.78 -3.03 -3.19
C ILE A 13 -3.22 -3.07 -2.68
N GLU A 14 -4.10 -3.82 -3.36
CA GLU A 14 -5.48 -4.01 -2.96
C GLU A 14 -5.62 -4.45 -1.50
N ALA A 15 -4.81 -5.41 -1.05
CA ALA A 15 -4.87 -5.92 0.33
C ALA A 15 -4.39 -4.86 1.35
N ILE A 16 -3.37 -4.07 1.00
CA ILE A 16 -2.88 -2.97 1.82
C ILE A 16 -3.97 -1.90 1.95
N VAL A 17 -4.62 -1.55 0.83
CA VAL A 17 -5.71 -0.57 0.81
C VAL A 17 -6.90 -1.04 1.62
N GLN A 18 -7.31 -2.30 1.48
CA GLN A 18 -8.38 -2.88 2.31
C GLN A 18 -8.07 -2.76 3.81
N ARG A 19 -6.83 -3.08 4.20
CA ARG A 19 -6.37 -2.91 5.59
C ARG A 19 -6.48 -1.46 6.05
N ILE A 20 -5.96 -0.50 5.27
CA ILE A 20 -6.02 0.94 5.59
C ILE A 20 -7.47 1.39 5.80
N PHE A 21 -8.39 0.99 4.93
CA PHE A 21 -9.81 1.36 5.05
C PHE A 21 -10.50 0.68 6.23
N ALA A 22 -10.13 -0.55 6.58
CA ALA A 22 -10.67 -1.25 7.74
C ALA A 22 -10.31 -0.55 9.05
N PHE A 23 -9.06 -0.10 9.19
CA PHE A 23 -8.59 0.62 10.38
C PHE A 23 -8.76 2.14 10.29
N ARG A 24 -9.16 2.65 9.11
CA ARG A 24 -9.20 4.08 8.77
C ARG A 24 -7.90 4.81 9.07
N GLN A 25 -6.78 4.10 8.94
CA GLN A 25 -5.46 4.58 9.33
C GLN A 25 -4.40 4.09 8.37
N ILE A 26 -3.42 4.95 8.09
CA ILE A 26 -2.16 4.57 7.45
C ILE A 26 -1.09 4.48 8.52
N THR A 27 -0.62 3.27 8.78
CA THR A 27 0.47 3.01 9.73
C THR A 27 1.84 3.12 9.04
N PRO A 28 2.95 3.22 9.81
CA PRO A 28 4.30 3.16 9.26
C PRO A 28 4.57 1.91 8.41
N LEU A 29 3.98 0.77 8.81
CA LEU A 29 4.06 -0.47 8.05
C LEU A 29 3.39 -0.34 6.68
N ASP A 30 2.19 0.23 6.61
CA ASP A 30 1.47 0.44 5.36
C ASP A 30 2.26 1.34 4.40
N ARG A 31 2.86 2.42 4.91
CA ARG A 31 3.74 3.30 4.10
C ARG A 31 4.93 2.55 3.53
N ARG A 32 5.58 1.69 4.32
CA ARG A 32 6.71 0.88 3.85
C ARG A 32 6.29 -0.10 2.76
N LEU A 33 5.12 -0.73 2.91
CA LEU A 33 4.58 -1.66 1.93
C LEU A 33 4.20 -0.95 0.62
N ILE A 34 3.48 0.17 0.70
CA ILE A 34 3.14 1.00 -0.47
C ILE A 34 4.42 1.47 -1.19
N LYS A 35 5.42 1.97 -0.45
CA LYS A 35 6.69 2.40 -1.02
C LYS A 35 7.39 1.27 -1.76
N SER A 36 7.42 0.07 -1.17
CA SER A 36 8.02 -1.11 -1.82
C SER A 36 7.28 -1.49 -3.11
N ALA A 37 5.95 -1.40 -3.12
CA ALA A 37 5.14 -1.67 -4.30
C ALA A 37 5.37 -0.63 -5.40
N VAL A 38 5.43 0.67 -5.06
CA VAL A 38 5.76 1.76 -6.01
C VAL A 38 7.11 1.53 -6.68
N LEU A 39 8.14 1.16 -5.91
CA LEU A 39 9.46 0.86 -6.45
C LEU A 39 9.47 -0.38 -7.35
N GLY A 40 8.52 -1.29 -7.17
CA GLY A 40 8.35 -2.50 -7.95
C GLY A 40 7.55 -2.34 -9.25
N GLY A 41 7.10 -1.11 -9.55
CA GLY A 41 6.19 -0.79 -10.65
C GLY A 41 4.73 -0.98 -10.25
N LEU A 42 3.88 -0.04 -10.65
CA LEU A 42 2.43 -0.06 -10.43
C LEU A 42 1.71 -0.26 -11.77
N ASP A 43 0.62 -1.02 -11.74
CA ASP A 43 -0.32 -1.08 -12.86
C ASP A 43 -1.51 -0.11 -12.68
N GLU A 44 -2.40 -0.05 -13.67
CA GLU A 44 -3.58 0.82 -13.63
C GLU A 44 -4.50 0.54 -12.44
N LYS A 45 -4.61 -0.75 -12.03
CA LYS A 45 -5.45 -1.15 -10.90
C LYS A 45 -4.84 -0.68 -9.58
N ASP A 46 -3.52 -0.78 -9.45
CA ASP A 46 -2.78 -0.24 -8.31
C ASP A 46 -2.94 1.28 -8.19
N HIS A 47 -2.86 2.00 -9.32
CA HIS A 47 -3.11 3.45 -9.36
C HIS A 47 -4.51 3.81 -8.88
N PHE A 48 -5.53 3.06 -9.29
CA PHE A 48 -6.91 3.24 -8.81
C PHE A 48 -7.00 3.08 -7.28
N HIS A 49 -6.38 2.04 -6.72
CA HIS A 49 -6.39 1.79 -5.28
C HIS A 49 -5.66 2.89 -4.48
N ILE A 50 -4.50 3.34 -4.97
CA ILE A 50 -3.74 4.43 -4.32
C ILE A 50 -4.54 5.74 -4.38
N ASN A 51 -5.15 6.08 -5.52
CA ASN A 51 -5.99 7.27 -5.64
C ASN A 51 -7.16 7.26 -4.65
N ARG A 52 -7.77 6.08 -4.43
CA ARG A 52 -8.84 5.92 -3.43
C ARG A 52 -8.34 6.19 -2.01
N VAL A 53 -7.13 5.75 -1.66
CA VAL A 53 -6.52 6.08 -0.36
C VAL A 53 -6.25 7.58 -0.25
N CYS A 54 -5.69 8.21 -1.28
CA CYS A 54 -5.45 9.65 -1.31
C CYS A 54 -6.74 10.45 -1.09
N GLN A 55 -7.83 10.09 -1.77
CA GLN A 55 -9.14 10.69 -1.55
C GLN A 55 -9.65 10.48 -0.12
N GLY A 56 -9.45 9.28 0.45
CA GLY A 56 -9.81 9.00 1.84
C GLY A 56 -9.05 9.88 2.83
N ILE A 57 -7.77 10.18 2.58
CA ILE A 57 -6.99 11.14 3.38
C ILE A 57 -7.55 12.55 3.22
N GLN A 58 -7.74 13.02 1.97
CA GLN A 58 -8.22 14.38 1.68
C GLN A 58 -9.60 14.67 2.30
N ASN A 59 -10.47 13.66 2.34
CA ASN A 59 -11.80 13.77 2.91
C ASN A 59 -11.85 13.53 4.43
N GLY A 60 -10.69 13.32 5.09
CA GLY A 60 -10.61 13.07 6.52
C GLY A 60 -11.16 11.69 6.96
N LEU A 61 -11.35 10.75 6.02
CA LEU A 61 -11.81 9.39 6.29
C LEU A 61 -10.68 8.47 6.77
N ILE A 62 -9.44 8.81 6.43
CA ILE A 62 -8.24 8.05 6.76
C ILE A 62 -7.27 8.97 7.48
N LEU A 63 -6.86 8.57 8.69
CA LEU A 63 -5.83 9.26 9.45
C LEU A 63 -4.45 8.72 9.09
N VAL A 64 -3.47 9.61 8.97
CA VAL A 64 -2.07 9.23 8.78
C VAL A 64 -1.42 9.23 10.17
N VAL A 65 -1.05 8.05 10.66
CA VAL A 65 -0.45 7.89 12.00
C VAL A 65 1.06 7.91 11.88
N GLU A 66 1.81 8.45 12.86
CA GLU A 66 3.28 8.52 12.84
C GLU A 66 3.97 7.23 13.26
#